data_AF-A0A9D5RVS4-F1
#
_entry.id   AF-A0A9D5RVS4-F1
#
_cell.length_a   1.000
_cell.length_b   1.000
_cell.length_c   1.000
_cell.angle_alpha   90.00
_cell.angle_beta   90.00
_cell.angle_gamma   90.00
#
_symmetry.space_group_name_H-M   'P 1'
#
loop_
_entity.id
_entity.type
_entity.pdbx_description
1 polymer ?
#
loop_
_entity_poly.entity_id
_entity_poly.type
_entity_poly.pdbx_seq_one_letter_code
_entity_poly.pdbx_strand_id
1 'polypeptide(L)'
;MFQNKELVIFNHYKYLIENRLFDEFDILGFLIFIREYVDESKYIIISEYCNLIAHRTREHGKTMDAIKQLEVIAPKVIRSTASYDVVNKKKKPAKRYKLNNAGIKESEWNKELDSFFQEYGIQVNEQIKKEFILCIFSFAQNTNYENGNVNGKAELLQMLADNTLILTITLTDGTKSPVFVFSIVGPFNFLKKLKNPTIEEAVVTKRENGELRLLIGDEYLT
;
A
#
# COMPACT_ATOMS: atom_id res chain seq x y z
N MET A 1 18.40 -19.54 4.28
CA MET A 1 19.66 -19.02 3.69
C MET A 1 19.67 -19.42 2.23
N PHE A 2 19.86 -18.46 1.31
CA PHE A 2 19.79 -18.72 -0.13
C PHE A 2 20.93 -19.62 -0.63
N GLN A 3 20.63 -20.55 -1.53
CA GLN A 3 21.59 -21.47 -2.13
C GLN A 3 21.62 -21.34 -3.66
N ASN A 4 22.83 -21.39 -4.24
CA ASN A 4 23.07 -21.47 -5.70
C ASN A 4 22.28 -20.44 -6.52
N LYS A 5 21.21 -20.89 -7.20
CA LYS A 5 20.37 -20.07 -8.08
C LYS A 5 19.59 -19.02 -7.30
N GLU A 6 19.15 -19.33 -6.08
CA GLU A 6 18.45 -18.39 -5.20
C GLU A 6 19.34 -17.20 -4.86
N LEU A 7 20.63 -17.44 -4.60
CA LEU A 7 21.58 -16.37 -4.31
C LEU A 7 21.79 -15.45 -5.52
N VAL A 8 21.80 -16.00 -6.74
CA VAL A 8 21.89 -15.21 -7.97
C VAL A 8 20.65 -14.35 -8.17
N ILE A 9 19.45 -14.91 -7.95
CA ILE A 9 18.18 -14.18 -8.07
C ILE A 9 18.09 -13.08 -6.99
N PHE A 10 18.43 -13.42 -5.74
CA PHE A 10 18.48 -12.48 -4.64
C PHE A 10 19.43 -11.31 -4.93
N ASN A 11 20.66 -11.60 -5.39
CA ASN A 11 21.65 -10.57 -5.71
C ASN A 11 21.20 -9.67 -6.87
N HIS A 12 20.43 -10.20 -7.83
CA HIS A 12 19.83 -9.40 -8.88
C HIS A 12 18.85 -8.37 -8.31
N TYR A 13 17.88 -8.80 -7.49
CA TYR A 13 16.92 -7.87 -6.87
C TYR A 13 17.59 -6.91 -5.89
N LYS A 14 18.54 -7.39 -5.10
CA LYS A 14 19.36 -6.55 -4.22
C LYS A 14 20.03 -5.43 -5.02
N TYR A 15 20.68 -5.76 -6.14
CA TYR A 15 21.30 -4.77 -7.02
C TYR A 15 20.28 -3.73 -7.52
N LEU A 16 19.10 -4.18 -7.99
CA LEU A 16 18.05 -3.27 -8.46
C LEU A 16 17.56 -2.32 -7.36
N ILE A 17 17.36 -2.84 -6.14
CA ILE A 17 16.88 -2.07 -4.98
C ILE A 17 17.93 -1.04 -4.53
N GLU A 18 19.17 -1.48 -4.29
CA GLU A 18 20.25 -0.61 -3.79
C GLU A 18 20.61 0.51 -4.77
N ASN A 19 20.49 0.24 -6.07
CA ASN A 19 20.79 1.22 -7.12
C ASN A 19 19.56 2.01 -7.58
N ARG A 20 18.40 1.79 -6.94
CA ARG A 20 17.14 2.48 -7.27
C ARG A 20 16.80 2.36 -8.76
N LEU A 21 16.92 1.14 -9.29
CA LEU A 21 16.65 0.77 -10.69
C LEU A 21 15.34 0.02 -10.88
N PHE A 22 14.70 -0.40 -9.78
CA PHE A 22 13.46 -1.17 -9.80
C PHE A 22 12.24 -0.35 -10.26
N ASP A 23 11.24 -1.05 -10.79
CA ASP A 23 9.86 -0.59 -10.95
C ASP A 23 8.84 -1.52 -10.23
N GLU A 24 7.56 -1.42 -10.55
CA GLU A 24 6.51 -2.24 -9.95
C GLU A 24 6.77 -3.75 -10.13
N PHE A 25 7.15 -4.18 -11.33
CA PHE A 25 7.29 -5.58 -11.66
C PHE A 25 8.53 -6.20 -11.04
N ASP A 26 9.59 -5.41 -10.87
CA ASP A 26 10.78 -5.83 -10.13
C ASP A 26 10.47 -6.07 -8.64
N ILE A 27 9.73 -5.15 -8.00
CA ILE A 27 9.30 -5.31 -6.61
C ILE A 27 8.31 -6.48 -6.47
N LEU A 28 7.40 -6.64 -7.43
CA LEU A 28 6.50 -7.79 -7.49
C LEU A 28 7.28 -9.11 -7.53
N GLY A 29 8.25 -9.21 -8.44
CA GLY A 29 9.12 -10.39 -8.57
C GLY A 29 9.96 -10.64 -7.31
N PHE A 30 10.50 -9.58 -6.71
CA PHE A 30 11.24 -9.67 -5.46
C PHE A 30 10.37 -10.23 -4.32
N LEU A 31 9.15 -9.69 -4.14
CA LEU A 31 8.21 -10.13 -3.10
C LEU A 31 7.76 -11.58 -3.31
N ILE A 32 7.52 -12.01 -4.55
CA ILE A 32 7.26 -13.42 -4.88
C ILE A 32 8.45 -14.29 -4.47
N PHE A 33 9.67 -13.87 -4.82
CA PHE A 33 10.88 -14.63 -4.53
C PHE A 33 11.13 -14.77 -3.03
N ILE A 34 11.03 -13.69 -2.25
CA ILE A 34 11.32 -13.74 -0.82
C ILE A 34 10.21 -14.40 0.01
N ARG A 35 9.01 -14.63 -0.55
CA ARG A 35 7.82 -15.10 0.17
C ARG A 35 8.08 -16.31 1.08
N GLU A 36 8.82 -17.30 0.60
CA GLU A 36 9.11 -18.54 1.35
C GLU A 36 10.23 -18.37 2.41
N TYR A 37 10.94 -17.23 2.38
CA TYR A 37 12.06 -16.95 3.27
C TYR A 37 11.73 -15.91 4.35
N VAL A 38 10.62 -15.18 4.19
CA VAL A 38 10.17 -14.18 5.17
C VAL A 38 9.51 -14.89 6.36
N ASP A 39 9.99 -14.60 7.56
CA ASP A 39 9.34 -15.04 8.81
C ASP A 39 8.08 -14.17 9.07
N GLU A 40 6.91 -14.76 8.84
CA GLU A 40 5.61 -14.09 9.00
C GLU A 40 5.35 -13.58 10.42
N SER A 41 5.97 -14.19 11.43
CA SER A 41 5.84 -13.75 12.83
C SER A 41 6.65 -12.47 13.12
N LYS A 42 7.68 -12.21 12.31
CA LYS A 42 8.61 -11.09 12.47
C LYS A 42 8.30 -9.94 11.52
N TYR A 43 8.01 -10.25 10.26
CA TYR A 43 7.83 -9.29 9.17
C TYR A 43 6.39 -9.32 8.66
N ILE A 44 5.46 -8.96 9.53
CA ILE A 44 4.03 -9.17 9.30
C ILE A 44 3.50 -8.29 8.15
N ILE A 45 4.01 -7.05 8.01
CA ILE A 45 3.60 -6.15 6.91
C ILE A 45 4.14 -6.68 5.57
N ILE A 46 5.43 -7.00 5.47
CA ILE A 46 6.03 -7.52 4.23
C ILE A 46 5.34 -8.83 3.82
N SER A 47 5.09 -9.72 4.78
CA SER A 47 4.42 -11.00 4.55
C SER A 47 2.99 -10.83 4.01
N GLU A 48 2.24 -9.82 4.48
CA GLU A 48 0.91 -9.51 3.95
C GLU A 48 0.97 -9.27 2.44
N TYR A 49 1.96 -8.51 1.96
CA TYR A 49 2.09 -8.18 0.55
C TYR A 49 2.77 -9.26 -0.28
N CYS A 50 3.69 -10.05 0.27
CA CYS A 50 4.17 -11.27 -0.38
C CYS A 50 3.01 -12.24 -0.69
N ASN A 51 2.07 -12.37 0.25
CA ASN A 51 0.89 -13.22 0.09
C ASN A 51 -0.18 -12.59 -0.83
N LEU A 52 -0.28 -11.26 -0.87
CA LEU A 52 -1.21 -10.53 -1.74
C LEU A 52 -1.00 -10.84 -3.23
N ILE A 53 0.26 -10.96 -3.64
CA ILE A 53 0.63 -11.14 -5.05
C ILE A 53 0.11 -12.48 -5.60
N ALA A 54 0.07 -13.52 -4.75
CA ALA A 54 -0.43 -14.82 -5.14
C ALA A 54 -1.97 -14.88 -5.22
N HIS A 55 -2.66 -14.02 -4.46
CA HIS A 55 -4.11 -14.06 -4.32
C HIS A 55 -4.71 -12.65 -4.28
N ARG A 56 -5.18 -12.16 -5.44
CA ARG A 56 -5.90 -10.87 -5.54
C ARG A 56 -7.27 -10.86 -4.86
N THR A 57 -7.77 -12.03 -4.45
CA THR A 57 -8.92 -12.21 -3.55
C THR A 57 -8.40 -12.81 -2.25
N ARG A 58 -8.61 -12.11 -1.13
CA ARG A 58 -8.02 -12.45 0.18
C ARG A 58 -9.10 -12.78 1.20
N GLU A 59 -8.90 -13.87 1.95
CA GLU A 59 -9.81 -14.30 3.03
C GLU A 59 -9.18 -14.22 4.44
N HIS A 60 -7.88 -13.94 4.54
CA HIS A 60 -7.09 -13.88 5.77
C HIS A 60 -5.96 -12.85 5.64
N GLY A 61 -5.25 -12.54 6.74
CA GLY A 61 -4.13 -11.60 6.77
C GLY A 61 -4.41 -10.31 7.55
N LYS A 62 -3.39 -9.45 7.71
CA LYS A 62 -3.47 -8.23 8.52
C LYS A 62 -4.58 -7.30 8.05
N THR A 63 -4.77 -7.19 6.73
CA THR A 63 -5.84 -6.37 6.17
C THR A 63 -7.21 -6.96 6.50
N MET A 64 -7.37 -8.28 6.39
CA MET A 64 -8.62 -8.96 6.75
C MET A 64 -8.92 -8.90 8.25
N ASP A 65 -7.91 -8.99 9.11
CA ASP A 65 -8.09 -8.84 10.55
C ASP A 65 -8.56 -7.43 10.92
N ALA A 66 -8.02 -6.40 10.25
CA ALA A 66 -8.49 -5.03 10.39
C ALA A 66 -9.96 -4.88 9.94
N ILE A 67 -10.33 -5.50 8.82
CA ILE A 67 -11.71 -5.53 8.31
C ILE A 67 -12.66 -6.23 9.31
N LYS A 68 -12.29 -7.41 9.84
CA LYS A 68 -13.11 -8.17 10.81
C LYS A 68 -13.31 -7.42 12.13
N GLN A 69 -12.26 -6.78 12.64
CA GLN A 69 -12.38 -5.92 13.82
C GLN A 69 -13.39 -4.79 13.58
N LEU A 70 -13.45 -4.24 12.37
CA LEU A 70 -14.41 -3.18 12.06
C LEU A 70 -15.85 -3.69 12.01
N GLU A 71 -16.13 -4.87 11.45
CA GLU A 71 -17.49 -5.44 11.45
C GLU A 71 -18.02 -5.61 12.88
N VAL A 72 -17.18 -6.12 13.79
CA VAL A 72 -17.54 -6.33 15.21
C VAL A 72 -17.75 -5.01 15.96
N ILE A 73 -17.02 -3.96 15.58
CA ILE A 73 -16.93 -2.72 16.35
C ILE A 73 -17.69 -1.56 15.66
N ALA A 74 -18.15 -1.71 14.41
CA ALA A 74 -18.94 -0.71 13.67
C ALA A 74 -20.16 -0.16 14.44
N PRO A 75 -20.84 -0.92 15.32
CA PRO A 75 -21.90 -0.36 16.16
C PRO A 75 -21.42 0.54 17.32
N LYS A 76 -20.14 0.45 17.75
CA LYS A 76 -19.63 1.07 18.99
C LYS A 76 -18.45 2.04 18.85
N VAL A 77 -17.57 1.89 17.85
CA VAL A 77 -16.28 2.64 17.76
C VAL A 77 -16.18 3.52 16.52
N ILE A 78 -17.29 4.13 16.13
CA ILE A 78 -17.17 5.40 15.40
C ILE A 78 -16.89 6.54 16.40
N ARG A 79 -15.84 6.39 17.22
CA ARG A 79 -15.24 7.51 17.97
C ARG A 79 -14.00 7.94 17.19
N SER A 80 -14.22 8.98 16.39
CA SER A 80 -13.27 9.59 15.47
C SER A 80 -11.92 9.88 16.12
N THR A 81 -10.83 9.41 15.51
CA THR A 81 -9.49 9.91 15.84
C THR A 81 -8.93 10.84 14.76
N ALA A 82 -9.40 10.75 13.51
CA ALA A 82 -9.24 11.80 12.51
C ALA A 82 -10.31 11.70 11.42
N SER A 83 -10.85 12.85 11.00
CA SER A 83 -11.68 12.95 9.80
C SER A 83 -10.96 13.79 8.76
N TYR A 84 -10.73 13.23 7.58
CA TYR A 84 -10.09 13.96 6.49
C TYR A 84 -11.19 14.50 5.59
N ASP A 85 -11.28 15.82 5.53
CA ASP A 85 -12.17 16.51 4.62
C ASP A 85 -11.52 16.50 3.23
N VAL A 86 -12.08 15.73 2.32
CA VAL A 86 -11.78 15.90 0.90
C VAL A 86 -12.51 17.15 0.44
N VAL A 87 -11.77 18.25 0.39
CA VAL A 87 -12.28 19.56 -0.02
C VAL A 87 -12.42 19.58 -1.54
N ASN A 88 -13.64 19.47 -2.04
CA ASN A 88 -13.94 19.88 -3.42
C ASN A 88 -14.01 21.42 -3.45
N LYS A 89 -13.71 22.06 -4.60
CA LYS A 89 -13.56 23.53 -4.79
C LYS A 89 -14.74 24.40 -4.28
N LYS A 90 -15.83 23.80 -3.82
CA LYS A 90 -17.02 24.44 -3.25
C LYS A 90 -17.23 24.14 -1.76
N LYS A 91 -16.21 24.31 -0.89
CA LYS A 91 -16.32 24.38 0.61
C LYS A 91 -17.36 23.44 1.28
N LYS A 92 -17.62 22.26 0.71
CA LYS A 92 -18.51 21.22 1.24
C LYS A 92 -17.71 19.93 1.18
N PRO A 93 -17.59 19.18 2.29
CA PRO A 93 -16.88 17.90 2.28
C PRO A 93 -17.62 16.94 1.34
N ALA A 94 -16.94 16.51 0.28
CA ALA A 94 -17.57 15.65 -0.75
C ALA A 94 -17.76 14.21 -0.24
N LYS A 95 -16.85 13.73 0.62
CA LYS A 95 -16.93 12.50 1.40
C LYS A 95 -16.11 12.71 2.67
N ARG A 96 -16.59 12.23 3.83
CA ARG A 96 -15.85 12.26 5.10
C ARG A 96 -15.26 10.89 5.34
N TYR A 97 -13.96 10.74 5.14
CA TYR A 97 -13.25 9.51 5.46
C TYR A 97 -13.03 9.48 6.97
N LYS A 98 -13.66 8.51 7.64
CA LYS A 98 -13.44 8.27 9.06
C LYS A 98 -12.27 7.31 9.18
N LEU A 99 -11.06 7.87 9.35
CA LEU A 99 -9.88 7.04 9.50
C LEU A 99 -9.89 6.45 10.89
N ASN A 100 -10.02 5.12 10.96
CA ASN A 100 -9.67 4.41 12.16
C ASN A 100 -8.14 4.27 12.19
N ASN A 101 -7.52 4.50 13.35
CA ASN A 101 -6.06 4.41 13.54
C ASN A 101 -5.56 2.95 13.58
N ALA A 102 -6.27 2.05 12.90
CA ALA A 102 -5.97 0.62 12.79
C ALA A 102 -5.09 0.29 11.57
N GLY A 103 -4.66 1.32 10.82
CA GLY A 103 -3.80 1.18 9.65
C GLY A 103 -2.33 1.09 10.02
N ILE A 104 -1.54 0.62 9.06
CA ILE A 104 -0.08 0.59 9.12
C ILE A 104 0.45 2.02 8.95
N LYS A 105 1.09 2.52 10.00
CA LYS A 105 1.73 3.84 9.98
C LYS A 105 3.03 3.81 9.18
N GLU A 106 3.42 4.94 8.61
CA GLU A 106 4.71 5.09 7.92
C GLU A 106 5.89 4.67 8.82
N SER A 107 5.85 5.01 10.11
CA SER A 107 6.85 4.58 11.08
C SER A 107 6.94 3.05 11.25
N GLU A 108 5.83 2.34 11.11
CA GLU A 108 5.78 0.87 11.21
C GLU A 108 6.35 0.22 9.95
N TRP A 109 6.00 0.77 8.77
CA TRP A 109 6.64 0.42 7.50
C TRP A 109 8.15 0.59 7.56
N ASN A 110 8.61 1.79 7.93
CA ASN A 110 10.04 2.10 7.97
C ASN A 110 10.77 1.18 8.95
N LYS A 111 10.24 0.95 10.15
CA LYS A 111 10.83 0.03 11.11
C LYS A 111 10.94 -1.40 10.57
N GLU A 112 9.89 -1.90 9.93
CA GLU A 112 9.88 -3.27 9.39
C GLU A 112 10.81 -3.41 8.19
N LEU A 113 10.81 -2.45 7.26
CA LEU A 113 11.71 -2.39 6.11
C LEU A 113 13.17 -2.27 6.55
N ASP A 114 13.49 -1.39 7.51
CA ASP A 114 14.84 -1.24 8.04
C ASP A 114 15.33 -2.56 8.64
N SER A 115 14.50 -3.21 9.47
CA SER A 115 14.83 -4.49 10.09
C SER A 115 15.01 -5.62 9.05
N PHE A 116 14.18 -5.62 8.01
CA PHE A 116 14.24 -6.62 6.95
C PHE A 116 15.49 -6.41 6.08
N PHE A 117 15.65 -5.22 5.51
CA PHE A 117 16.78 -4.93 4.63
C PHE A 117 18.12 -5.07 5.36
N GLN A 118 18.21 -4.68 6.64
CA GLN A 118 19.41 -4.91 7.44
C GLN A 118 19.76 -6.39 7.58
N GLU A 119 18.78 -7.25 7.90
CA GLU A 119 18.98 -8.70 8.05
C GLU A 119 19.47 -9.35 6.75
N TYR A 120 18.91 -8.91 5.62
CA TYR A 120 19.25 -9.40 4.30
C TYR A 120 20.45 -8.67 3.67
N GLY A 121 21.06 -7.73 4.41
CA GLY A 121 22.23 -6.96 3.98
C GLY A 121 21.99 -6.08 2.76
N ILE A 122 20.76 -5.62 2.54
CA ILE A 122 20.36 -4.71 1.46
C ILE A 122 20.49 -3.27 1.99
N GLN A 123 21.24 -2.43 1.28
CA GLN A 123 21.41 -1.03 1.64
C GLN A 123 20.27 -0.17 1.08
N VAL A 124 19.50 0.45 1.97
CA VAL A 124 18.39 1.33 1.58
C VAL A 124 18.49 2.69 2.26
N ASN A 125 17.93 3.70 1.61
CA ASN A 125 17.68 5.02 2.18
C ASN A 125 16.17 5.31 2.17
N GLU A 126 15.77 6.45 2.75
CA GLU A 126 14.36 6.85 2.83
C GLU A 126 13.67 6.91 1.45
N GLN A 127 14.37 7.35 0.41
CA GLN A 127 13.82 7.41 -0.94
C GLN A 127 13.53 6.00 -1.49
N ILE A 128 14.46 5.05 -1.30
CA ILE A 128 14.27 3.65 -1.73
C ILE A 128 13.07 3.04 -0.99
N LYS A 129 12.95 3.24 0.33
CA LYS A 129 11.81 2.73 1.12
C LYS A 129 10.48 3.31 0.62
N LYS A 130 10.44 4.62 0.38
CA LYS A 130 9.26 5.30 -0.14
C LYS A 130 8.86 4.81 -1.54
N GLU A 131 9.81 4.65 -2.45
CA GLU A 131 9.57 4.10 -3.79
C GLU A 131 9.11 2.63 -3.73
N PHE A 132 9.68 1.83 -2.82
CA PHE A 132 9.27 0.44 -2.58
C PHE A 132 7.80 0.38 -2.11
N ILE A 133 7.41 1.21 -1.15
CA ILE A 133 6.03 1.31 -0.67
C ILE A 133 5.09 1.82 -1.78
N LEU A 134 5.55 2.73 -2.65
CA LEU A 134 4.76 3.20 -3.80
C LEU A 134 4.44 2.07 -4.78
N CYS A 135 5.40 1.19 -5.09
CA CYS A 135 5.13 -0.03 -5.88
C CYS A 135 4.07 -0.90 -5.21
N ILE A 136 4.17 -1.09 -3.89
CA ILE A 136 3.19 -1.86 -3.10
C ILE A 136 1.78 -1.26 -3.19
N PHE A 137 1.67 0.05 -3.04
CA PHE A 137 0.39 0.73 -3.13
C PHE A 137 -0.25 0.54 -4.50
N SER A 138 0.56 0.66 -5.56
CA SER A 138 0.14 0.50 -6.94
C SER A 138 -0.45 -0.88 -7.20
N PHE A 139 0.28 -1.97 -6.92
CA PHE A 139 -0.25 -3.31 -7.20
C PHE A 139 -1.34 -3.77 -6.22
N ALA A 140 -1.36 -3.24 -4.99
CA ALA A 140 -2.41 -3.55 -4.02
C ALA A 140 -3.76 -2.94 -4.41
N GLN A 141 -3.78 -1.92 -5.27
CA GLN A 141 -4.99 -1.29 -5.77
C GLN A 141 -5.94 -2.33 -6.40
N ASN A 142 -7.23 -2.19 -6.13
CA ASN A 142 -8.28 -3.06 -6.62
C ASN A 142 -8.16 -4.53 -6.16
N THR A 143 -7.43 -4.81 -5.07
CA THR A 143 -7.50 -6.11 -4.39
C THR A 143 -8.87 -6.27 -3.73
N ASN A 144 -9.48 -7.45 -3.87
CA ASN A 144 -10.72 -7.80 -3.18
C ASN A 144 -10.43 -8.58 -1.90
N TYR A 145 -11.18 -8.29 -0.86
CA TYR A 145 -11.12 -8.96 0.43
C TYR A 145 -12.50 -9.56 0.70
N GLU A 146 -12.58 -10.87 0.75
CA GLU A 146 -13.84 -11.62 0.85
C GLU A 146 -13.69 -12.68 1.93
N ASN A 147 -14.53 -12.62 2.97
CA ASN A 147 -14.63 -13.67 3.98
C ASN A 147 -16.08 -13.76 4.51
N GLY A 148 -16.83 -14.74 4.02
CA GLY A 148 -18.23 -14.92 4.39
C GLY A 148 -19.09 -13.72 3.97
N ASN A 149 -19.65 -13.00 4.95
CA ASN A 149 -20.48 -11.82 4.71
C ASN A 149 -19.67 -10.52 4.54
N VAL A 150 -18.35 -10.59 4.78
CA VAL A 150 -17.47 -9.43 4.77
C VAL A 150 -16.84 -9.29 3.40
N ASN A 151 -17.10 -8.16 2.75
CA ASN A 151 -16.55 -7.84 1.44
C ASN A 151 -15.94 -6.44 1.46
N GLY A 152 -14.71 -6.31 0.98
CA GLY A 152 -13.96 -5.06 0.92
C GLY A 152 -13.11 -4.96 -0.33
N LYS A 153 -12.80 -3.73 -0.75
CA LYS A 153 -11.95 -3.47 -1.90
C LYS A 153 -10.86 -2.45 -1.54
N ALA A 154 -9.62 -2.75 -1.94
CA ALA A 154 -8.52 -1.82 -1.84
C ALA A 154 -8.62 -0.70 -2.88
N GLU A 155 -8.52 0.54 -2.44
CA GLU A 155 -8.60 1.75 -3.27
C GLU A 155 -7.44 2.69 -2.93
N LEU A 156 -6.94 3.41 -3.93
CA LEU A 156 -5.93 4.45 -3.74
C LEU A 156 -6.57 5.82 -3.76
N LEU A 157 -6.15 6.68 -2.84
CA LEU A 157 -6.62 8.05 -2.72
C LEU A 157 -5.44 9.03 -2.83
N GLN A 158 -5.63 10.10 -3.61
CA GLN A 158 -4.74 11.24 -3.69
C GLN A 158 -5.16 12.32 -2.68
N MET A 159 -4.27 12.65 -1.74
CA MET A 159 -4.47 13.71 -0.77
C MET A 159 -3.64 14.94 -1.11
N LEU A 160 -4.32 16.02 -1.50
CA LEU A 160 -3.65 17.26 -1.90
C LEU A 160 -3.22 18.15 -0.71
N ALA A 161 -3.73 17.89 0.50
CA ALA A 161 -3.44 18.71 1.68
C ALA A 161 -1.99 18.53 2.18
N ASP A 162 -1.48 17.30 2.08
CA ASP A 162 -0.14 16.88 2.52
C ASP A 162 0.65 16.20 1.39
N ASN A 163 0.10 16.19 0.18
CA ASN A 163 0.62 15.49 -0.99
C ASN A 163 0.87 14.00 -0.77
N THR A 164 0.03 13.31 0.00
CA THR A 164 0.19 11.87 0.25
C THR A 164 -0.69 11.01 -0.66
N LEU A 165 -0.28 9.75 -0.84
CA LEU A 165 -1.13 8.69 -1.33
C LEU A 165 -1.58 7.84 -0.14
N ILE A 166 -2.83 7.40 -0.21
CA ILE A 166 -3.45 6.60 0.85
C ILE A 166 -4.01 5.32 0.22
N LEU A 167 -3.63 4.16 0.76
CA LEU A 167 -4.24 2.88 0.48
C LEU A 167 -5.36 2.63 1.49
N THR A 168 -6.60 2.54 1.01
CA THR A 168 -7.79 2.31 1.83
C THR A 168 -8.48 1.00 1.50
N ILE A 169 -9.23 0.44 2.45
CA ILE A 169 -10.23 -0.59 2.17
C ILE A 169 -11.62 0.01 2.33
N THR A 170 -12.45 -0.14 1.30
CA THR A 170 -13.86 0.24 1.29
C THR A 170 -14.74 -1.01 1.39
N LEU A 171 -15.59 -1.09 2.43
CA LEU A 171 -16.54 -2.20 2.57
C LEU A 171 -17.70 -2.08 1.57
N THR A 172 -18.14 -3.21 1.02
CA THR A 172 -19.18 -3.26 -0.03
C THR A 172 -20.55 -3.73 0.46
N ASP A 173 -20.78 -3.76 1.77
CA ASP A 173 -22.00 -4.28 2.43
C ASP A 173 -23.28 -3.44 2.27
N GLY A 174 -23.32 -2.47 1.35
CA GLY A 174 -24.54 -1.73 1.01
C GLY A 174 -25.03 -0.73 2.06
N THR A 175 -24.38 -0.59 3.22
CA THR A 175 -24.76 0.39 4.25
C THR A 175 -23.62 1.35 4.56
N LYS A 176 -23.76 2.63 4.14
CA LYS A 176 -22.84 3.76 4.47
C LYS A 176 -21.39 3.30 4.76
N SER A 177 -20.75 2.74 3.74
CA SER A 177 -19.50 1.99 3.84
C SER A 177 -18.43 2.73 4.65
N PRO A 178 -17.93 2.16 5.76
CA PRO A 178 -16.74 2.69 6.40
C PRO A 178 -15.55 2.51 5.45
N VAL A 179 -14.82 3.60 5.21
CA VAL A 179 -13.53 3.55 4.51
C VAL A 179 -12.45 3.55 5.58
N PHE A 180 -11.63 2.51 5.57
CA PHE A 180 -10.51 2.35 6.48
C PHE A 180 -9.20 2.68 5.77
N VAL A 181 -8.31 3.43 6.43
CA VAL A 181 -6.96 3.65 5.93
C VAL A 181 -6.07 2.52 6.37
N PHE A 182 -5.61 1.75 5.39
CA PHE A 182 -4.63 0.71 5.62
C PHE A 182 -3.23 1.28 5.68
N SER A 183 -2.88 2.23 4.82
CA SER A 183 -1.56 2.85 4.87
C SER A 183 -1.50 4.21 4.16
N ILE A 184 -0.51 5.03 4.50
CA ILE A 184 -0.24 6.35 3.93
C ILE A 184 1.24 6.41 3.55
N VAL A 185 1.55 6.99 2.39
CA VAL A 185 2.92 7.23 1.91
C VAL A 185 3.02 8.59 1.24
N GLY A 186 4.14 9.28 1.39
CA GLY A 186 4.36 10.61 0.81
C GLY A 186 5.45 11.39 1.53
N PRO A 187 5.53 12.73 1.34
CA PRO A 187 4.78 13.53 0.37
C PRO A 187 5.32 13.34 -1.06
N PHE A 188 4.48 13.43 -2.09
CA PHE A 188 4.85 13.36 -3.51
C PHE A 188 4.71 14.72 -4.21
N ASN A 189 5.36 14.89 -5.35
CA ASN A 189 5.13 16.05 -6.20
C ASN A 189 4.07 15.71 -7.26
N PHE A 190 2.79 15.87 -6.93
CA PHE A 190 1.72 15.53 -7.87
C PHE A 190 1.72 16.43 -9.11
N LEU A 191 2.01 15.84 -10.28
CA LEU A 191 1.96 16.49 -11.58
C LEU A 191 0.51 16.68 -12.05
N LYS A 192 -0.37 15.73 -11.72
CA LYS A 192 -1.80 15.77 -12.01
C LYS A 192 -2.62 15.81 -10.72
N LYS A 193 -3.54 16.77 -10.61
CA LYS A 193 -4.45 16.93 -9.45
C LYS A 193 -5.84 16.45 -9.83
N LEU A 194 -6.25 15.34 -9.24
CA LEU A 194 -7.54 14.71 -9.53
C LEU A 194 -8.70 15.53 -8.92
N LYS A 195 -9.84 15.53 -9.61
CA LYS A 195 -11.08 16.15 -9.08
C LYS A 195 -11.74 15.28 -8.01
N ASN A 196 -11.63 13.96 -8.16
CA ASN A 196 -12.01 12.96 -7.17
C ASN A 196 -10.72 12.46 -6.50
N PRO A 197 -10.61 12.43 -5.16
CA PRO A 197 -9.45 11.86 -4.48
C PRO A 197 -9.24 10.39 -4.83
N THR A 198 -10.32 9.61 -5.01
CA THR A 198 -10.21 8.19 -5.35
C THR A 198 -9.68 8.03 -6.77
N ILE A 199 -8.62 7.25 -6.89
CA ILE A 199 -8.01 6.85 -8.16
C ILE A 199 -8.75 5.60 -8.65
N GLU A 200 -9.71 5.80 -9.56
CA GLU A 200 -10.59 4.74 -10.07
C GLU A 200 -9.90 3.88 -11.14
N GLU A 201 -9.04 4.50 -11.96
CA GLU A 201 -8.28 3.81 -13.00
C GLU A 201 -7.11 3.03 -12.39
N ALA A 202 -6.73 1.92 -13.03
CA ALA A 202 -5.57 1.15 -12.62
C ALA A 202 -4.30 2.01 -12.77
N VAL A 203 -3.47 2.00 -11.74
CA VAL A 203 -2.17 2.66 -11.77
C VAL A 203 -1.04 1.65 -11.91
N VAL A 204 0.11 2.13 -12.39
CA VAL A 204 1.35 1.37 -12.43
C VAL A 204 2.52 2.29 -12.06
N THR A 205 3.55 1.78 -11.40
CA THR A 205 4.78 2.57 -11.23
C THR A 205 5.74 2.38 -12.41
N LYS A 206 6.37 3.47 -12.85
CA LYS A 206 7.39 3.45 -13.90
C LYS A 206 8.48 4.46 -13.58
N ARG A 207 9.72 4.10 -13.91
CA ARG A 207 10.85 5.00 -13.74
C ARG A 207 10.98 5.94 -14.95
N GLU A 208 11.08 7.23 -14.68
CA GLU A 208 11.35 8.25 -15.68
C GLU A 208 12.44 9.19 -15.15
N ASN A 209 13.53 9.35 -15.92
CA ASN A 209 14.66 10.22 -15.56
C ASN A 209 15.23 9.95 -14.15
N GLY A 210 15.24 8.68 -13.72
CA GLY A 210 15.76 8.25 -12.42
C GLY A 210 14.75 8.32 -11.26
N GLU A 211 13.57 8.90 -11.47
CA GLU A 211 12.51 9.01 -10.48
C GLU A 211 11.41 7.98 -10.74
N LEU A 212 10.96 7.29 -9.69
CA LEU A 212 9.80 6.40 -9.80
C LEU A 212 8.51 7.24 -9.74
N ARG A 213 7.67 7.10 -10.78
CA ARG A 213 6.41 7.84 -10.92
C ARG A 213 5.23 6.87 -10.91
N LEU A 214 4.10 7.31 -10.39
CA LEU A 214 2.83 6.61 -10.52
C LEU A 214 2.11 7.08 -11.78
N LEU A 215 1.71 6.16 -12.65
CA LEU A 215 1.02 6.43 -13.91
C LEU A 215 -0.45 6.09 -13.78
N ILE A 216 -1.30 6.89 -14.42
CA ILE A 216 -2.72 6.65 -14.59
C ILE A 216 -3.05 6.77 -16.08
N GLY A 217 -3.36 5.64 -16.73
CA GLY A 217 -3.36 5.57 -18.19
C GLY A 217 -1.97 5.92 -18.74
N ASP A 218 -1.90 6.93 -19.62
CA ASP A 218 -0.66 7.41 -20.23
C ASP A 218 -0.06 8.66 -19.54
N GLU A 219 -0.63 9.08 -18.40
CA GLU A 219 -0.22 10.30 -17.71
C GLU A 219 0.44 10.02 -16.35
N TYR A 220 1.47 10.81 -16.01
CA TYR A 220 2.11 10.76 -14.69
C TYR A 220 1.27 11.51 -13.65
N LEU A 221 0.97 10.83 -12.54
CA LEU A 221 0.28 11.40 -11.39
C LEU A 221 1.25 12.10 -10.44
N THR A 222 2.38 11.44 -10.12
CA THR A 222 3.45 11.93 -9.24
C THR A 222 4.68 12.36 -10.01
#